data_AF-A0A226EM32-F1
#
_entry.id   AF-A0A226EM32-F1
#
_cell.length_a   1.000
_cell.length_b   1.000
_cell.length_c   1.000
_cell.angle_alpha   90.00
_cell.angle_beta   90.00
_cell.angle_gamma   90.00
#
_symmetry.space_group_name_H-M   'P 1'
#
loop_
_entity.id
_entity.type
_entity.pdbx_description
1 polymer ?
#
loop_
_entity_poly.entity_id
_entity_poly.type
_entity_poly.pdbx_seq_one_letter_code
_entity_poly.pdbx_strand_id
1 'polypeptide(L)'
;MRFTGKYLFGLIGGMDSLWTIFVALRNRFRQNWKKHEDKGQSGVTRFGTKGDNNKTTRIILPLTVEEYQIGQLYSIAQASRNETGGGDGIQVITNESFENQPLLGHQFPSGQYTKKKYYLANKVGGLVKTLLPKSALVLEENAWNAYPYCRTILTNEYMGSDFGISIETYHLPGKGEHENVHQLTNEKLAQREVVIIDIAGELLDPADYDKDEDPRLHKSLKCDRGPLTPGWINTVKPVMTCYKLVTCHFNWFGLQTRVEKLIQKYEMRLFTKFHRQVYCWLDNWYELTLEDIRNIELQVQEELENVSTKKLLFLFIYQPISPSLLMFQPSILSNVYTELYEVFATI
;
A
#
# COMPACT_ATOMS: atom_id res chain seq x y z
N MET A 1 57.70 -26.73 11.73
CA MET A 1 56.75 -25.78 12.33
C MET A 1 55.42 -26.51 12.56
N ARG A 2 55.10 -26.83 13.82
CA ARG A 2 53.76 -27.30 14.23
C ARG A 2 53.03 -26.09 14.81
N PHE A 3 52.02 -25.57 14.12
CA PHE A 3 51.12 -24.56 14.71
C PHE A 3 50.05 -25.28 15.52
N THR A 4 50.09 -25.06 16.83
CA THR A 4 49.16 -25.58 17.83
C THR A 4 47.80 -24.86 17.77
N GLY A 5 46.71 -25.63 17.84
CA GLY A 5 45.34 -25.15 17.88
C GLY A 5 45.00 -24.38 19.16
N LYS A 6 45.04 -23.04 19.09
CA LYS A 6 44.48 -22.14 20.10
C LYS A 6 43.52 -21.07 19.55
N TYR A 7 43.28 -21.03 18.24
CA TYR A 7 42.39 -20.02 17.61
C TYR A 7 41.02 -20.54 17.17
N LEU A 8 40.68 -21.81 17.44
CA LEU A 8 39.37 -22.37 17.03
C LEU A 8 38.29 -22.34 18.14
N PHE A 9 38.65 -22.07 19.40
CA PHE A 9 37.70 -22.07 20.52
C PHE A 9 36.98 -20.73 20.77
N GLY A 10 37.44 -19.63 20.16
CA GLY A 10 36.79 -18.31 20.30
C GLY A 10 35.62 -18.05 19.34
N LEU A 11 35.55 -18.77 18.21
CA LEU A 11 34.50 -18.62 17.19
C LEU A 11 33.26 -19.50 17.46
N ILE A 12 33.43 -20.62 18.18
CA ILE A 12 32.33 -21.54 18.51
C ILE A 12 31.44 -20.95 19.63
N GLY A 13 32.04 -20.29 20.63
CA GLY A 13 31.28 -19.65 21.72
C GLY A 13 30.41 -18.45 21.29
N GLY A 14 30.78 -17.77 20.19
CA GLY A 14 29.98 -16.68 19.63
C GLY A 14 28.76 -17.16 18.84
N MET A 15 28.89 -18.26 18.09
CA MET A 15 27.77 -18.87 17.36
C MET A 15 26.74 -19.51 18.30
N ASP A 16 27.18 -20.12 19.41
CA ASP A 16 26.26 -20.66 20.43
C ASP A 16 25.51 -19.54 21.16
N SER A 17 26.15 -18.38 21.41
CA SER A 17 25.46 -17.22 21.99
C SER A 17 24.42 -16.59 21.05
N LEU A 18 24.72 -16.47 19.76
CA LEU A 18 23.78 -15.97 18.75
C LEU A 18 22.65 -16.96 18.49
N TRP A 19 22.95 -18.27 18.50
CA TRP A 19 21.94 -19.32 18.40
C TRP A 19 21.04 -19.37 19.64
N THR A 20 21.60 -19.16 20.84
CA THR A 20 20.83 -19.12 22.09
C THR A 20 19.95 -17.87 22.15
N ILE A 21 20.45 -16.72 21.71
CA ILE A 21 19.67 -15.49 21.54
C ILE A 21 18.56 -15.73 20.51
N PHE A 22 18.88 -16.25 19.32
CA PHE A 22 17.93 -16.62 18.28
C PHE A 22 16.85 -17.59 18.76
N VAL A 23 17.22 -18.62 19.53
CA VAL A 23 16.28 -19.58 20.12
C VAL A 23 15.44 -18.93 21.21
N ALA A 24 16.01 -18.06 22.04
CA ALA A 24 15.29 -17.32 23.08
C ALA A 24 14.28 -16.34 22.48
N LEU A 25 14.64 -15.66 21.39
CA LEU A 25 13.77 -14.77 20.63
C LEU A 25 12.69 -15.55 19.92
N ARG A 26 13.04 -16.66 19.25
CA ARG A 26 12.08 -17.57 18.63
C ARG A 26 11.09 -18.12 19.65
N ASN A 27 11.55 -18.42 20.87
CA ASN A 27 10.71 -18.92 21.95
C ASN A 27 9.86 -17.82 22.58
N ARG A 28 10.39 -16.61 22.76
CA ARG A 28 9.66 -15.44 23.27
C ARG A 28 8.63 -14.94 22.25
N PHE A 29 9.00 -14.98 20.98
CA PHE A 29 8.10 -14.79 19.84
C PHE A 29 7.01 -15.85 19.90
N ARG A 30 7.34 -17.15 19.88
CA ARG A 30 6.36 -18.25 20.06
C ARG A 30 5.50 -18.14 21.32
N GLN A 31 6.00 -17.59 22.42
CA GLN A 31 5.24 -17.42 23.66
C GLN A 31 4.27 -16.24 23.61
N ASN A 32 4.72 -15.08 23.14
CA ASN A 32 3.83 -13.94 22.89
C ASN A 32 2.78 -14.33 21.84
N TRP A 33 3.22 -15.00 20.78
CA TRP A 33 2.43 -15.58 19.70
C TRP A 33 1.36 -16.57 20.17
N LYS A 34 1.69 -17.57 20.99
CA LYS A 34 0.71 -18.49 21.59
C LYS A 34 -0.34 -17.74 22.43
N LYS A 35 0.08 -16.70 23.16
CA LYS A 35 -0.87 -15.83 23.90
C LYS A 35 -1.83 -15.05 22.99
N HIS A 36 -1.48 -14.84 21.73
CA HIS A 36 -2.37 -14.22 20.73
C HIS A 36 -3.19 -15.28 19.97
N GLU A 37 -2.65 -16.49 19.72
CA GLU A 37 -3.35 -17.65 19.13
C GLU A 37 -4.52 -18.12 20.02
N ASP A 38 -4.32 -18.13 21.35
CA ASP A 38 -5.34 -18.51 22.33
C ASP A 38 -6.49 -17.48 22.48
N LYS A 39 -6.38 -16.28 21.89
CA LYS A 39 -7.39 -15.21 22.02
C LYS A 39 -8.56 -15.30 21.02
N GLY A 40 -8.53 -16.26 20.09
CA GLY A 40 -9.66 -16.55 19.22
C GLY A 40 -9.94 -15.50 18.12
N GLN A 41 -10.25 -16.00 16.93
CA GLN A 41 -10.66 -15.23 15.75
C GLN A 41 -12.03 -14.57 15.97
N SER A 42 -12.08 -13.34 16.45
CA SER A 42 -13.21 -12.42 16.21
C SER A 42 -12.83 -11.00 16.64
N GLY A 43 -12.17 -10.26 15.76
CA GLY A 43 -11.84 -8.88 16.02
C GLY A 43 -11.81 -8.10 14.72
N VAL A 44 -12.87 -7.33 14.45
CA VAL A 44 -12.77 -6.21 13.51
C VAL A 44 -11.72 -5.27 14.10
N THR A 45 -10.61 -5.04 13.40
CA THR A 45 -9.59 -4.07 13.82
C THR A 45 -10.27 -2.72 14.00
N ARG A 46 -10.36 -2.25 15.26
CA ARG A 46 -10.97 -0.97 15.58
C ARG A 46 -9.97 0.13 15.27
N PHE A 47 -10.04 0.68 14.07
CA PHE A 47 -9.32 1.91 13.73
C PHE A 47 -9.82 3.08 14.57
N GLY A 48 -8.91 3.85 15.15
CA GLY A 48 -9.20 5.04 15.93
C GLY A 48 -9.01 4.92 17.44
N THR A 49 -8.15 4.03 17.90
CA THR A 49 -7.80 3.93 19.33
C THR A 49 -6.62 4.85 19.68
N LYS A 50 -6.44 5.14 20.96
CA LYS A 50 -5.33 5.95 21.47
C LYS A 50 -4.01 5.20 21.21
N GLY A 51 -3.25 5.62 20.21
CA GLY A 51 -1.99 5.00 19.81
C GLY A 51 -1.81 4.77 18.30
N ASP A 52 -2.87 4.91 17.50
CA ASP A 52 -2.78 4.73 16.05
C ASP A 52 -1.98 5.87 15.39
N ASN A 53 -1.08 5.52 14.47
CA ASN A 53 -0.27 6.49 13.74
C ASN A 53 -1.04 7.04 12.53
N ASN A 54 -1.59 8.25 12.68
CA ASN A 54 -2.41 8.94 11.67
C ASN A 54 -1.57 9.93 10.85
N LYS A 55 -1.45 9.69 9.54
CA LYS A 55 -0.78 10.60 8.61
C LYS A 55 -1.71 10.95 7.44
N THR A 56 -1.87 12.23 7.15
CA THR A 56 -2.54 12.70 5.94
C THR A 56 -1.53 13.17 4.94
N THR A 57 -1.51 12.51 3.79
CA THR A 57 -0.70 12.88 2.64
C THR A 57 -1.56 13.65 1.65
N ARG A 58 -1.14 14.86 1.28
CA ARG A 58 -1.76 15.69 0.24
C ARG A 58 -0.92 15.60 -1.02
N ILE A 59 -1.52 15.10 -2.09
CA ILE A 59 -0.84 14.90 -3.37
C ILE A 59 -1.48 15.83 -4.37
N ILE A 60 -0.75 16.88 -4.73
CA ILE A 60 -1.25 17.91 -5.64
C ILE A 60 -0.93 17.47 -7.07
N LEU A 61 -1.88 17.62 -7.98
CA LEU A 61 -1.78 17.17 -9.36
C LEU A 61 -2.30 18.22 -10.34
N PRO A 62 -1.64 18.42 -11.49
CA PRO A 62 -2.06 19.34 -12.56
C PRO A 62 -3.20 18.75 -13.42
N LEU A 63 -4.23 18.24 -12.77
CA LEU A 63 -5.37 17.52 -13.34
C LEU A 63 -6.69 18.07 -12.79
N THR A 64 -7.80 17.80 -13.46
CA THR A 64 -9.13 17.88 -12.82
C THR A 64 -9.42 16.62 -12.01
N VAL A 65 -10.45 16.67 -11.17
CA VAL A 65 -10.91 15.49 -10.39
C VAL A 65 -11.45 14.42 -11.34
N GLU A 66 -12.09 14.80 -12.44
CA GLU A 66 -12.64 13.88 -13.44
C GLU A 66 -11.52 13.19 -14.24
N GLU A 67 -10.51 13.95 -14.68
CA GLU A 67 -9.33 13.41 -15.37
C GLU A 67 -8.59 12.41 -14.48
N TYR A 68 -8.41 12.73 -13.20
CA TYR A 68 -7.74 11.84 -12.27
C TYR A 68 -8.48 10.51 -12.08
N GLN A 69 -9.82 10.50 -12.19
CA GLN A 69 -10.58 9.25 -12.12
C GLN A 69 -10.18 8.27 -13.22
N ILE A 70 -9.96 8.77 -14.44
CA ILE A 70 -9.51 7.97 -15.60
C ILE A 70 -8.04 7.61 -15.43
N GLY A 71 -7.19 8.60 -15.16
CA GLY A 71 -5.74 8.42 -15.07
C GLY A 71 -5.32 7.47 -13.97
N GLN A 72 -5.97 7.51 -12.80
CA GLN A 72 -5.68 6.56 -11.73
C GLN A 72 -6.00 5.13 -12.19
N LEU A 73 -7.18 4.87 -12.78
CA LEU A 73 -7.62 3.53 -13.14
C LEU A 73 -6.75 2.94 -14.25
N TYR A 74 -6.40 3.74 -15.25
CA TYR A 74 -5.44 3.34 -16.28
C TYR A 74 -4.10 2.95 -15.65
N SER A 75 -3.56 3.81 -14.78
CA SER A 75 -2.24 3.58 -14.18
C SER A 75 -2.25 2.34 -13.28
N ILE A 76 -3.37 2.10 -12.59
CA ILE A 76 -3.66 0.89 -11.81
C ILE A 76 -3.60 -0.37 -12.66
N ALA A 77 -4.27 -0.37 -13.81
CA ALA A 77 -4.23 -1.46 -14.77
C ALA A 77 -2.79 -1.72 -15.28
N GLN A 78 -2.06 -0.68 -15.67
CA GLN A 78 -0.71 -0.85 -16.21
C GLN A 78 0.31 -1.33 -15.18
N ALA A 79 0.31 -0.79 -13.96
CA ALA A 79 1.26 -1.28 -12.97
C ALA A 79 0.93 -2.73 -12.55
N SER A 80 -0.35 -3.13 -12.60
CA SER A 80 -0.73 -4.52 -12.37
C SER A 80 -0.11 -5.46 -13.41
N ARG A 81 -0.08 -5.06 -14.69
CA ARG A 81 0.66 -5.80 -15.74
C ARG A 81 2.15 -5.92 -15.40
N ASN A 82 2.78 -4.81 -15.02
CA ASN A 82 4.22 -4.75 -14.74
C ASN A 82 4.65 -5.56 -13.51
N GLU A 83 3.76 -5.75 -12.53
CA GLU A 83 4.03 -6.50 -11.29
C GLU A 83 3.82 -8.01 -11.41
N THR A 84 3.41 -8.50 -12.59
CA THR A 84 3.02 -9.90 -12.78
C THR A 84 4.20 -10.77 -13.16
N GLY A 85 4.74 -11.47 -12.16
CA GLY A 85 5.82 -12.44 -12.27
C GLY A 85 6.33 -12.83 -10.88
N GLY A 86 6.65 -14.11 -10.65
CA GLY A 86 7.28 -14.58 -9.41
C GLY A 86 6.46 -15.51 -8.50
N GLY A 87 5.31 -16.02 -8.96
CA GLY A 87 4.59 -17.12 -8.30
C GLY A 87 3.79 -16.74 -7.04
N ASP A 88 3.87 -15.48 -6.60
CA ASP A 88 2.94 -14.85 -5.67
C ASP A 88 1.88 -14.04 -6.43
N GLY A 89 0.63 -14.07 -5.99
CA GLY A 89 -0.50 -13.48 -6.71
C GLY A 89 -1.40 -12.61 -5.83
N ILE A 90 -2.17 -11.75 -6.50
CA ILE A 90 -3.35 -11.09 -5.94
C ILE A 90 -4.55 -11.94 -6.35
N GLN A 91 -5.40 -12.28 -5.39
CA GLN A 91 -6.66 -12.96 -5.66
C GLN A 91 -7.83 -12.03 -5.34
N VAL A 92 -8.58 -11.64 -6.36
CA VAL A 92 -9.87 -10.97 -6.17
C VAL A 92 -10.90 -12.00 -5.71
N ILE A 93 -11.54 -11.71 -4.57
CA ILE A 93 -12.56 -12.57 -3.93
C ILE A 93 -13.97 -12.06 -4.25
N THR A 94 -14.15 -10.73 -4.23
CA THR A 94 -15.44 -10.08 -4.47
C THR A 94 -15.21 -8.81 -5.26
N ASN A 95 -16.09 -8.53 -6.22
CA ASN A 95 -16.17 -7.27 -6.93
C ASN A 95 -17.64 -7.00 -7.28
N GLU A 96 -18.30 -6.16 -6.49
CA GLU A 96 -19.73 -5.90 -6.63
C GLU A 96 -20.06 -4.44 -6.30
N SER A 97 -21.15 -3.94 -6.84
CA SER A 97 -21.67 -2.64 -6.44
C SER A 97 -22.27 -2.73 -5.02
N PHE A 98 -22.12 -1.68 -4.23
CA PHE A 98 -22.76 -1.55 -2.93
C PHE A 98 -23.71 -0.35 -2.92
N GLU A 99 -24.76 -0.45 -2.11
CA GLU A 99 -25.72 0.62 -1.85
C GLU A 99 -26.06 0.65 -0.35
N ASN A 100 -26.56 1.80 0.12
CA ASN A 100 -26.99 2.02 1.50
C ASN A 100 -25.93 1.73 2.58
N GLN A 101 -24.64 1.80 2.23
CA GLN A 101 -23.51 1.69 3.16
C GLN A 101 -22.75 3.01 3.16
N PRO A 102 -23.23 4.03 3.89
CA PRO A 102 -22.73 5.35 3.63
C PRO A 102 -21.38 5.60 4.29
N LEU A 103 -20.44 6.10 3.49
CA LEU A 103 -19.09 6.47 3.93
C LEU A 103 -19.05 7.95 4.35
N LEU A 104 -18.01 8.31 5.10
CA LEU A 104 -17.74 9.68 5.57
C LEU A 104 -18.98 10.42 6.11
N GLY A 105 -19.52 9.98 7.25
CA GLY A 105 -20.60 10.72 7.91
C GLY A 105 -21.89 10.83 7.08
N HIS A 106 -22.26 9.76 6.38
CA HIS A 106 -23.47 9.61 5.57
C HIS A 106 -23.44 10.13 4.11
N GLN A 107 -22.28 10.51 3.57
CA GLN A 107 -22.21 11.25 2.30
C GLN A 107 -22.13 10.37 1.05
N PHE A 108 -21.52 9.19 1.14
CA PHE A 108 -21.27 8.32 -0.02
C PHE A 108 -21.96 6.96 0.17
N PRO A 109 -23.28 6.85 -0.11
CA PRO A 109 -24.09 5.66 0.19
C PRO A 109 -23.86 4.49 -0.76
N SER A 110 -23.30 4.73 -1.95
CA SER A 110 -23.13 3.73 -2.98
C SER A 110 -21.79 3.87 -3.72
N GLY A 111 -21.37 2.78 -4.36
CA GLY A 111 -20.12 2.70 -5.09
C GLY A 111 -19.77 1.26 -5.45
N GLN A 112 -18.48 0.99 -5.65
CA GLN A 112 -17.95 -0.35 -5.90
C GLN A 112 -17.23 -0.88 -4.68
N TYR A 113 -17.55 -2.10 -4.27
CA TYR A 113 -16.86 -2.85 -3.24
C TYR A 113 -15.98 -3.93 -3.87
N THR A 114 -14.75 -4.03 -3.39
CA THR A 114 -13.85 -5.13 -3.74
C THR A 114 -13.21 -5.74 -2.52
N LYS A 115 -13.11 -7.07 -2.54
CA LYS A 115 -12.37 -7.86 -1.57
C LYS A 115 -11.24 -8.60 -2.27
N LYS A 116 -10.00 -8.51 -1.75
CA LYS A 116 -8.83 -9.19 -2.33
C LYS A 116 -7.97 -9.86 -1.27
N LYS A 117 -7.21 -10.88 -1.68
CA LYS A 117 -6.16 -11.49 -0.89
C LYS A 117 -4.81 -11.32 -1.59
N TYR A 118 -3.83 -10.80 -0.86
CA TYR A 118 -2.45 -10.65 -1.31
C TYR A 118 -1.62 -11.79 -0.72
N TYR A 119 -1.06 -12.65 -1.57
CA TYR A 119 -0.15 -13.72 -1.16
C TYR A 119 1.29 -13.24 -1.26
N LEU A 120 2.04 -13.29 -0.16
CA LEU A 120 3.37 -12.67 -0.05
C LEU A 120 4.51 -13.68 0.15
N ALA A 121 4.22 -14.97 0.06
CA ALA A 121 5.12 -16.03 0.52
C ALA A 121 6.41 -16.22 -0.31
N ASN A 122 6.42 -15.82 -1.58
CA ASN A 122 7.57 -15.82 -2.46
C ASN A 122 8.23 -14.43 -2.57
N LYS A 123 7.54 -13.37 -2.13
CA LYS A 123 8.08 -12.02 -2.08
C LYS A 123 8.85 -11.74 -0.79
N VAL A 124 8.55 -12.40 0.32
CA VAL A 124 9.34 -12.29 1.57
C VAL A 124 10.65 -13.09 1.52
N GLY A 125 11.70 -12.59 2.17
CA GLY A 125 13.00 -13.28 2.28
C GLY A 125 12.88 -14.68 2.90
N GLY A 126 13.76 -15.61 2.48
CA GLY A 126 13.64 -17.04 2.81
C GLY A 126 13.61 -17.35 4.31
N LEU A 127 14.32 -16.57 5.13
CA LEU A 127 14.34 -16.75 6.59
C LEU A 127 12.97 -16.38 7.21
N VAL A 128 12.29 -15.36 6.69
CA VAL A 128 10.95 -14.95 7.12
C VAL A 128 9.91 -16.03 6.83
N LYS A 129 10.00 -16.64 5.64
CA LYS A 129 9.12 -17.72 5.18
C LYS A 129 9.17 -18.97 6.08
N THR A 130 10.30 -19.24 6.71
CA THR A 130 10.47 -20.40 7.62
C THR A 130 9.96 -20.16 9.04
N LEU A 131 9.75 -18.89 9.43
CA LEU A 131 9.35 -18.51 10.79
C LEU A 131 7.86 -18.23 10.91
N LEU A 132 7.20 -17.82 9.82
CA LEU A 132 5.79 -17.44 9.82
C LEU A 132 4.89 -18.53 9.22
N PRO A 133 3.70 -18.77 9.79
CA PRO A 133 2.71 -19.62 9.14
C PRO A 133 2.25 -18.96 7.84
N LYS A 134 1.80 -19.79 6.89
CA LYS A 134 1.33 -19.27 5.59
C LYS A 134 0.21 -18.23 5.72
N SER A 135 -0.66 -18.35 6.72
CA SER A 135 -1.73 -17.39 7.00
C SER A 135 -1.21 -16.01 7.41
N ALA A 136 -0.03 -15.92 8.04
CA ALA A 136 0.61 -14.65 8.32
C ALA A 136 1.09 -13.96 7.04
N LEU A 137 1.34 -14.70 5.95
CA LEU A 137 1.81 -14.14 4.68
C LEU A 137 0.66 -13.85 3.70
N VAL A 138 -0.58 -13.77 4.21
CA VAL A 138 -1.77 -13.41 3.44
C VAL A 138 -2.39 -12.16 4.05
N LEU A 139 -2.56 -11.11 3.24
CA LEU A 139 -3.35 -9.94 3.63
C LEU A 139 -4.69 -9.96 2.95
N GLU A 140 -5.70 -9.48 3.66
CA GLU A 140 -7.04 -9.28 3.13
C GLU A 140 -7.30 -7.79 2.97
N GLU A 141 -7.64 -7.37 1.76
CA GLU A 141 -8.06 -6.02 1.42
C GLU A 141 -9.58 -5.98 1.25
N ASN A 142 -10.22 -5.02 1.89
CA ASN A 142 -11.60 -4.64 1.66
C ASN A 142 -11.60 -3.16 1.24
N ALA A 143 -12.10 -2.85 0.05
CA ALA A 143 -12.08 -1.50 -0.49
C ALA A 143 -13.46 -1.07 -1.00
N TRP A 144 -13.89 0.12 -0.60
CA TRP A 144 -15.11 0.79 -1.02
C TRP A 144 -14.73 2.03 -1.82
N ASN A 145 -14.97 1.98 -3.13
CA ASN A 145 -14.75 3.10 -4.04
C ASN A 145 -16.10 3.77 -4.35
N ALA A 146 -16.32 4.92 -3.75
CA ALA A 146 -17.44 5.82 -4.02
C ALA A 146 -16.90 7.17 -4.49
N TYR A 147 -16.13 7.13 -5.58
CA TYR A 147 -15.43 8.29 -6.14
C TYR A 147 -16.32 9.54 -6.14
N PRO A 148 -15.86 10.68 -5.59
CA PRO A 148 -14.47 11.03 -5.27
C PRO A 148 -13.94 10.53 -3.91
N TYR A 149 -14.69 9.73 -3.16
CA TYR A 149 -14.24 9.15 -1.89
C TYR A 149 -13.92 7.67 -2.01
N CYS A 150 -12.81 7.23 -1.42
CA CYS A 150 -12.43 5.82 -1.35
C CYS A 150 -12.02 5.46 0.07
N ARG A 151 -12.40 4.28 0.54
CA ARG A 151 -11.90 3.69 1.78
C ARG A 151 -11.35 2.32 1.49
N THR A 152 -10.12 2.06 1.89
CA THR A 152 -9.49 0.74 1.84
C THR A 152 -9.10 0.34 3.25
N ILE A 153 -9.34 -0.93 3.59
CA ILE A 153 -8.99 -1.55 4.86
C ILE A 153 -8.21 -2.82 4.55
N LEU A 154 -7.00 -2.92 5.10
CA LEU A 154 -6.16 -4.09 5.05
C LEU A 154 -6.03 -4.71 6.43
N THR A 155 -6.23 -6.02 6.47
CA THR A 155 -6.11 -6.82 7.67
C THR A 155 -5.29 -8.06 7.38
N ASN A 156 -4.89 -8.75 8.44
CA ASN A 156 -4.18 -10.01 8.37
C ASN A 156 -4.89 -10.98 9.31
N GLU A 157 -5.42 -12.08 8.77
CA GLU A 157 -6.18 -13.06 9.54
C GLU A 157 -5.39 -13.59 10.74
N TYR A 158 -4.09 -13.77 10.55
CA TYR A 158 -3.21 -14.30 11.57
C TYR A 158 -2.96 -13.30 12.72
N MET A 159 -2.80 -12.00 12.41
CA MET A 159 -2.59 -10.95 13.41
C MET A 159 -3.88 -10.45 14.07
N GLY A 160 -5.05 -10.83 13.53
CA GLY A 160 -6.34 -10.45 14.08
C GLY A 160 -6.48 -8.93 14.26
N SER A 161 -6.95 -8.51 15.43
CA SER A 161 -7.15 -7.08 15.75
C SER A 161 -5.86 -6.31 16.02
N ASP A 162 -4.72 -6.97 16.17
CA ASP A 162 -3.44 -6.32 16.48
C ASP A 162 -2.77 -5.73 15.23
N PHE A 163 -3.38 -5.91 14.05
CA PHE A 163 -2.92 -5.32 12.79
C PHE A 163 -4.08 -4.74 11.98
N GLY A 164 -3.85 -3.56 11.43
CA GLY A 164 -4.66 -3.06 10.34
C GLY A 164 -4.07 -1.81 9.72
N ILE A 165 -4.35 -1.63 8.44
CA ILE A 165 -4.06 -0.38 7.73
C ILE A 165 -5.37 0.10 7.13
N SER A 166 -5.73 1.36 7.37
CA SER A 166 -6.84 2.01 6.70
C SER A 166 -6.32 3.17 5.88
N ILE A 167 -6.73 3.22 4.61
CA ILE A 167 -6.46 4.33 3.71
C ILE A 167 -7.79 4.92 3.31
N GLU A 168 -8.07 6.13 3.77
CA GLU A 168 -9.21 6.92 3.33
C GLU A 168 -8.69 7.98 2.37
N THR A 169 -9.33 8.11 1.21
CA THR A 169 -8.94 9.08 0.19
C THR A 169 -10.14 9.94 -0.20
N TYR A 170 -9.95 11.25 -0.22
CA TYR A 170 -10.88 12.19 -0.82
C TYR A 170 -10.18 13.00 -1.91
N HIS A 171 -10.70 12.97 -3.13
CA HIS A 171 -10.23 13.75 -4.27
C HIS A 171 -11.05 15.04 -4.37
N LEU A 172 -10.38 16.20 -4.29
CA LEU A 172 -11.04 17.50 -4.34
C LEU A 172 -10.29 18.44 -5.29
N PRO A 173 -10.98 19.40 -5.93
CA PRO A 173 -10.30 20.48 -6.65
C PRO A 173 -9.47 21.32 -5.67
N GLY A 174 -8.45 22.01 -6.19
CA GLY A 174 -7.60 22.89 -5.40
C GLY A 174 -6.20 22.34 -5.12
N LYS A 175 -5.46 23.08 -4.30
CA LYS A 175 -4.01 22.96 -4.04
C LYS A 175 -3.70 22.45 -2.64
N GLY A 176 -4.65 21.77 -2.00
CA GLY A 176 -4.44 21.20 -0.67
C GLY A 176 -4.90 22.09 0.48
N GLU A 177 -5.71 23.13 0.20
CA GLU A 177 -6.19 24.10 1.19
C GLU A 177 -7.26 23.56 2.15
N HIS A 178 -7.92 22.45 1.80
CA HIS A 178 -9.00 21.93 2.62
C HIS A 178 -8.47 21.19 3.85
N GLU A 179 -8.78 21.72 5.03
CA GLU A 179 -8.48 21.07 6.29
C GLU A 179 -9.55 20.05 6.70
N ASN A 180 -9.12 19.04 7.47
CA ASN A 180 -9.97 17.98 8.05
C ASN A 180 -11.06 17.38 7.12
N VAL A 181 -10.75 17.17 5.83
CA VAL A 181 -11.71 16.63 4.84
C VAL A 181 -12.29 15.26 5.22
N HIS A 182 -11.59 14.50 6.06
CA HIS A 182 -12.02 13.18 6.57
C HIS A 182 -12.86 13.26 7.84
N GLN A 183 -13.22 14.47 8.31
CA GLN A 183 -14.08 14.70 9.48
C GLN A 183 -13.58 13.98 10.74
N LEU A 184 -12.27 14.03 10.97
CA LEU A 184 -11.66 13.47 12.16
C LEU A 184 -12.15 14.23 13.40
N THR A 185 -12.25 13.52 14.51
CA THR A 185 -12.48 14.13 15.83
C THR A 185 -11.32 15.06 16.17
N ASN A 186 -11.57 16.06 17.02
CA ASN A 186 -10.53 17.03 17.44
C ASN A 186 -9.27 16.34 18.00
N GLU A 187 -9.45 15.24 18.73
CA GLU A 187 -8.36 14.45 19.31
C GLU A 187 -7.47 13.82 18.22
N LYS A 188 -8.08 13.18 17.22
CA LYS A 188 -7.35 12.57 16.09
C LYS A 188 -6.73 13.63 15.19
N LEU A 189 -7.45 14.72 14.96
CA LEU A 189 -6.98 15.84 14.15
C LEU A 189 -5.72 16.48 14.76
N ALA A 190 -5.67 16.62 16.09
CA ALA A 190 -4.51 17.16 16.80
C ALA A 190 -3.27 16.26 16.75
N GLN A 191 -3.45 14.94 16.61
CA GLN A 191 -2.36 13.96 16.51
C GLN A 191 -1.89 13.71 15.07
N ARG A 192 -2.65 14.20 14.09
CA ARG A 192 -2.42 13.92 12.66
C ARG A 192 -1.24 14.71 12.13
N GLU A 193 -0.29 14.01 11.53
CA GLU A 193 0.75 14.63 10.73
C GLU A 193 0.22 14.91 9.31
N VAL A 194 0.52 16.08 8.75
CA VAL A 194 0.20 16.42 7.36
C VAL A 194 1.49 16.48 6.55
N VAL A 195 1.55 15.72 5.46
CA VAL A 195 2.67 15.69 4.52
C VAL A 195 2.18 16.10 3.14
N ILE A 196 2.94 16.92 2.43
CA ILE A 196 2.67 17.29 1.05
C ILE A 196 3.64 16.52 0.16
N ILE A 197 3.10 15.80 -0.85
CA ILE A 197 3.90 15.19 -1.91
C ILE A 197 3.85 16.11 -3.12
N ASP A 198 5.01 16.64 -3.50
CA ASP A 198 5.26 17.27 -4.78
C ASP A 198 5.76 16.20 -5.77
N ILE A 199 4.97 15.89 -6.80
CA ILE A 199 5.35 14.88 -7.80
C ILE A 199 6.56 15.28 -8.65
N ALA A 200 6.88 16.58 -8.73
CA ALA A 200 8.10 17.09 -9.36
C ALA A 200 9.26 17.27 -8.36
N GLY A 201 9.04 16.92 -7.09
CA GLY A 201 10.04 16.95 -6.03
C GLY A 201 11.02 15.77 -6.05
N GLU A 202 11.79 15.64 -4.98
CA GLU A 202 12.73 14.53 -4.79
C GLU A 202 12.00 13.23 -4.46
N LEU A 203 12.53 12.11 -4.95
CA LEU A 203 12.06 10.77 -4.60
C LEU A 203 12.57 10.37 -3.21
N LEU A 204 11.74 9.61 -2.49
CA LEU A 204 12.10 9.07 -1.17
C LEU A 204 13.18 7.98 -1.23
N ASP A 205 13.30 7.30 -2.37
CA ASP A 205 14.36 6.34 -2.66
C ASP A 205 14.92 6.64 -4.06
N PRO A 206 16.20 7.00 -4.19
CA PRO A 206 16.83 7.22 -5.50
C PRO A 206 16.76 6.01 -6.44
N ALA A 207 16.63 4.79 -5.90
CA ALA A 207 16.49 3.58 -6.70
C ALA A 207 15.15 3.49 -7.45
N ASP A 208 14.15 4.30 -7.08
CA ASP A 208 12.88 4.41 -7.82
C ASP A 208 12.95 5.34 -9.03
N TYR A 209 14.08 6.01 -9.25
CA TYR A 209 14.18 6.97 -10.34
C TYR A 209 14.08 6.28 -11.70
N ASP A 210 13.07 6.69 -12.46
CA ASP A 210 12.94 6.43 -13.89
C ASP A 210 12.84 7.77 -14.62
N LYS A 211 13.65 7.91 -15.67
CA LYS A 211 13.67 9.10 -16.53
C LYS A 211 12.34 9.29 -17.28
N ASP A 212 11.67 8.19 -17.64
CA ASP A 212 10.45 8.21 -18.45
C ASP A 212 9.21 8.47 -17.54
N GLU A 213 9.40 8.37 -16.22
CA GLU A 213 8.43 8.68 -15.17
C GLU A 213 8.83 9.94 -14.39
N ASP A 214 9.56 10.88 -15.01
CA ASP A 214 9.92 12.16 -14.41
C ASP A 214 9.04 13.33 -14.89
N PRO A 215 8.14 13.87 -14.05
CA PRO A 215 7.28 15.00 -14.41
C PRO A 215 8.03 16.28 -14.80
N ARG A 216 9.31 16.39 -14.41
CA ARG A 216 10.18 17.52 -14.79
C ARG A 216 10.68 17.43 -16.22
N LEU A 217 10.59 16.25 -16.83
CA LEU A 217 11.03 15.98 -18.20
C LEU A 217 9.84 15.70 -19.14
N HIS A 218 8.70 15.28 -18.59
CA HIS A 218 7.52 14.93 -19.36
C HIS A 218 6.70 16.17 -19.77
N LYS A 219 6.42 16.30 -21.07
CA LYS A 219 5.45 17.23 -21.62
C LYS A 219 4.42 16.45 -22.44
N SER A 220 3.15 16.58 -22.09
CA SER A 220 2.05 15.95 -22.84
C SER A 220 1.87 16.62 -24.19
N LEU A 221 1.76 15.82 -25.25
CA LEU A 221 1.43 16.28 -26.59
C LEU A 221 -0.08 16.48 -26.78
N LYS A 222 -0.92 15.76 -26.02
CA LYS A 222 -2.38 15.82 -26.15
C LYS A 222 -3.02 17.02 -25.45
N CYS A 223 -2.46 17.48 -24.34
CA CYS A 223 -3.03 18.58 -23.56
C CYS A 223 -2.08 19.73 -23.27
N ASP A 224 -0.87 19.69 -23.84
CA ASP A 224 0.19 20.73 -23.71
C ASP A 224 0.56 21.05 -22.26
N ARG A 225 0.40 20.08 -21.33
CA ARG A 225 0.82 20.23 -19.93
C ARG A 225 2.24 19.74 -19.72
N GLY A 226 2.97 20.47 -18.87
CA GLY A 226 4.35 20.16 -18.51
C GLY A 226 5.37 20.78 -19.47
N PRO A 227 6.68 20.58 -19.20
CA PRO A 227 7.22 19.92 -18.01
C PRO A 227 6.97 20.70 -16.71
N LEU A 228 6.92 19.99 -15.58
CA LEU A 228 6.74 20.62 -14.27
C LEU A 228 8.06 21.24 -13.78
N THR A 229 8.04 22.54 -13.51
CA THR A 229 9.19 23.31 -13.04
C THR A 229 9.03 23.69 -11.56
N PRO A 230 10.11 24.08 -10.86
CA PRO A 230 10.00 24.52 -9.46
C PRO A 230 8.92 25.59 -9.28
N GLY A 231 8.00 25.37 -8.34
CA GLY A 231 6.86 26.25 -8.10
C GLY A 231 5.64 26.02 -9.01
N TRP A 232 5.62 24.96 -9.81
CA TRP A 232 4.52 24.63 -10.73
C TRP A 232 3.14 24.63 -10.08
N ILE A 233 3.03 24.19 -8.82
CA ILE A 233 1.77 24.18 -8.04
C ILE A 233 1.08 25.55 -8.06
N ASN A 234 1.84 26.65 -8.14
CA ASN A 234 1.30 28.00 -8.15
C ASN A 234 0.82 28.45 -9.54
N THR A 235 1.38 27.89 -10.61
CA THR A 235 1.19 28.38 -11.98
C THR A 235 0.28 27.51 -12.83
N VAL A 236 0.17 26.20 -12.53
CA VAL A 236 -0.64 25.28 -13.34
C VAL A 236 -2.14 25.42 -13.08
N LYS A 237 -2.91 25.19 -14.14
CA LYS A 237 -4.35 24.92 -14.12
C LYS A 237 -4.65 23.90 -15.22
N PRO A 238 -5.55 22.91 -15.01
CA PRO A 238 -6.30 22.65 -13.79
C PRO A 238 -5.42 22.12 -12.64
N VAL A 239 -5.97 22.09 -11.43
CA VAL A 239 -5.31 21.52 -10.25
C VAL A 239 -6.30 20.86 -9.30
N MET A 240 -5.93 19.69 -8.80
CA MET A 240 -6.67 18.92 -7.81
C MET A 240 -5.71 18.37 -6.74
N THR A 241 -6.25 17.94 -5.61
CA THR A 241 -5.49 17.30 -4.53
C THR A 241 -6.12 15.98 -4.07
N CYS A 242 -5.31 14.92 -4.01
CA CYS A 242 -5.67 13.67 -3.34
C CYS A 242 -5.33 13.82 -1.86
N TYR A 243 -6.34 13.79 -0.99
CA TYR A 243 -6.15 13.77 0.45
C TYR A 243 -6.19 12.32 0.91
N LYS A 244 -5.03 11.70 1.17
CA LYS A 244 -4.91 10.31 1.62
C LYS A 244 -4.61 10.26 3.11
N LEU A 245 -5.59 9.89 3.92
CA LEU A 245 -5.41 9.59 5.34
C LEU A 245 -5.02 8.11 5.50
N VAL A 246 -3.79 7.87 5.93
CA VAL A 246 -3.28 6.55 6.29
C VAL A 246 -3.30 6.41 7.81
N THR A 247 -4.09 5.46 8.28
CA THR A 247 -4.15 5.04 9.68
C THR A 247 -3.51 3.66 9.80
N CYS A 248 -2.46 3.53 10.59
CA CYS A 248 -1.84 2.25 10.87
C CYS A 248 -2.06 1.87 12.33
N HIS A 249 -2.51 0.63 12.55
CA HIS A 249 -2.61 0.00 13.85
C HIS A 249 -1.69 -1.22 13.88
N PHE A 250 -0.72 -1.24 14.78
CA PHE A 250 0.13 -2.39 15.02
C PHE A 250 0.42 -2.56 16.51
N ASN A 251 -0.18 -3.56 17.16
CA ASN A 251 -0.12 -3.71 18.61
C ASN A 251 0.73 -4.91 19.06
N TRP A 252 2.01 -4.94 18.67
CA TRP A 252 2.98 -5.88 19.26
C TRP A 252 4.07 -5.18 20.07
N PHE A 253 4.27 -5.68 21.28
CA PHE A 253 5.24 -5.14 22.24
C PHE A 253 6.65 -5.06 21.65
N GLY A 254 7.23 -3.86 21.70
CA GLY A 254 8.60 -3.58 21.24
C GLY A 254 8.73 -3.29 19.73
N LEU A 255 7.66 -3.43 18.94
CA LEU A 255 7.71 -3.31 17.48
C LEU A 255 6.77 -2.27 16.89
N GLN A 256 5.72 -1.89 17.62
CA GLN A 256 4.71 -0.91 17.20
C GLN A 256 5.26 0.30 16.43
N THR A 257 6.02 1.16 17.11
CA THR A 257 6.49 2.41 16.51
C THR A 257 7.37 2.19 15.28
N ARG A 258 8.15 1.10 15.25
CA ARG A 258 9.06 0.80 14.12
C ARG A 258 8.25 0.36 12.90
N VAL A 259 7.31 -0.57 13.08
CA VAL A 259 6.49 -1.09 11.99
C VAL A 259 5.52 -0.05 11.45
N GLU A 260 4.87 0.73 12.33
CA GLU A 260 3.98 1.81 11.89
C GLU A 260 4.73 2.87 11.08
N LYS A 261 5.94 3.28 11.50
CA LYS A 261 6.78 4.22 10.74
C LYS A 261 7.20 3.64 9.39
N LEU A 262 7.53 2.36 9.35
CA LEU A 262 7.91 1.67 8.12
C LEU A 262 6.77 1.66 7.11
N ILE A 263 5.56 1.27 7.54
CA ILE A 263 4.36 1.28 6.71
C ILE A 263 4.11 2.69 6.16
N GLN A 264 4.16 3.72 7.01
CA GLN A 264 4.00 5.10 6.58
C GLN A 264 5.05 5.53 5.53
N LYS A 265 6.31 5.13 5.70
CA LYS A 265 7.39 5.39 4.72
C LYS A 265 7.10 4.73 3.38
N TYR A 266 6.65 3.48 3.38
CA TYR A 266 6.30 2.76 2.15
C TYR A 266 5.10 3.35 1.44
N GLU A 267 4.04 3.69 2.16
CA GLU A 267 2.87 4.36 1.58
C GLU A 267 3.27 5.67 0.89
N MET A 268 4.10 6.50 1.55
CA MET A 268 4.57 7.74 0.93
C MET A 268 5.43 7.48 -0.32
N ARG A 269 6.31 6.46 -0.29
CA ARG A 269 7.13 6.07 -1.45
C ARG A 269 6.24 5.63 -2.62
N LEU A 270 5.26 4.78 -2.34
CA LEU A 270 4.29 4.30 -3.32
C LEU A 270 3.48 5.45 -3.90
N PHE A 271 2.90 6.31 -3.06
CA PHE A 271 2.12 7.45 -3.52
C PHE A 271 2.95 8.38 -4.40
N THR A 272 4.20 8.65 -4.02
CA THR A 272 5.11 9.49 -4.83
C THR A 272 5.33 8.88 -6.21
N LYS A 273 5.71 7.59 -6.27
CA LYS A 273 5.98 6.90 -7.53
C LYS A 273 4.73 6.79 -8.41
N PHE A 274 3.62 6.31 -7.83
CA PHE A 274 2.37 6.12 -8.56
C PHE A 274 1.84 7.42 -9.18
N HIS A 275 1.86 8.53 -8.44
CA HIS A 275 1.31 9.78 -8.98
C HIS A 275 2.24 10.45 -10.00
N ARG A 276 3.55 10.16 -9.97
CA ARG A 276 4.46 10.50 -11.07
C ARG A 276 4.11 9.72 -12.34
N GLN A 277 3.84 8.41 -12.21
CA GLN A 277 3.39 7.57 -13.33
C GLN A 277 2.07 8.06 -13.92
N VAL A 278 1.07 8.35 -13.07
CA VAL A 278 -0.22 8.92 -13.52
C VAL A 278 0.01 10.16 -14.38
N TYR A 279 0.90 11.06 -13.97
CA TYR A 279 1.20 12.27 -14.73
C TYR A 279 2.03 11.99 -16.00
N CYS A 280 3.07 11.17 -15.94
CA CYS A 280 3.94 10.91 -17.09
C CYS A 280 3.29 10.00 -18.14
N TRP A 281 2.22 9.29 -17.79
CA TRP A 281 1.41 8.50 -18.72
C TRP A 281 0.20 9.27 -19.26
N LEU A 282 0.14 10.58 -19.05
CA LEU A 282 -1.03 11.39 -19.39
C LEU A 282 -1.46 11.22 -20.85
N ASP A 283 -0.53 11.22 -21.81
CA ASP A 283 -0.87 11.00 -23.23
C ASP A 283 -1.50 9.63 -23.51
N ASN A 284 -1.26 8.64 -22.65
CA ASN A 284 -1.81 7.29 -22.81
C ASN A 284 -3.26 7.19 -22.36
N TRP A 285 -3.72 8.07 -21.46
CA TRP A 285 -5.06 7.97 -20.86
C TRP A 285 -5.94 9.22 -21.00
N TYR A 286 -5.40 10.38 -21.39
CA TYR A 286 -6.11 11.67 -21.38
C TYR A 286 -7.42 11.69 -22.18
N GLU A 287 -7.47 10.95 -23.29
CA GLU A 287 -8.64 10.88 -24.17
C GLU A 287 -9.50 9.64 -23.93
N LEU A 288 -9.16 8.81 -22.95
CA LEU A 288 -9.92 7.61 -22.65
C LEU A 288 -11.20 7.95 -21.89
N THR A 289 -12.28 7.25 -22.24
CA THR A 289 -13.52 7.26 -21.49
C THR A 289 -13.48 6.25 -20.35
N LEU A 290 -14.41 6.34 -19.42
CA LEU A 290 -14.55 5.32 -18.37
C LEU A 290 -14.86 3.93 -18.95
N GLU A 291 -15.55 3.87 -20.10
CA GLU A 291 -15.81 2.63 -20.83
C GLU A 291 -14.54 2.01 -21.41
N ASP A 292 -13.67 2.83 -22.01
CA ASP A 292 -12.36 2.38 -22.50
C ASP A 292 -11.51 1.80 -21.37
N ILE A 293 -11.55 2.45 -20.20
CA ILE A 293 -10.89 1.94 -18.99
C ILE A 293 -11.44 0.56 -18.62
N ARG A 294 -12.76 0.33 -18.67
CA ARG A 294 -13.32 -1.00 -18.38
C ARG A 294 -12.83 -2.06 -19.37
N ASN A 295 -12.70 -1.71 -20.65
CA ASN A 295 -12.17 -2.61 -21.65
C ASN A 295 -10.68 -2.94 -21.40
N ILE A 296 -9.88 -1.95 -21.03
CA ILE A 296 -8.46 -2.15 -20.66
C ILE A 296 -8.34 -3.04 -19.43
N GLU A 297 -9.15 -2.78 -18.40
CA GLU A 297 -9.20 -3.58 -17.18
C GLU A 297 -9.50 -5.06 -17.46
N LEU A 298 -10.48 -5.33 -18.34
CA LEU A 298 -10.81 -6.68 -18.78
C LEU A 298 -9.64 -7.35 -19.54
N GLN A 299 -9.00 -6.63 -20.46
CA GLN A 299 -7.84 -7.16 -21.21
C GLN A 299 -6.67 -7.48 -20.27
N VAL A 300 -6.36 -6.59 -19.34
CA VAL A 300 -5.32 -6.83 -18.32
C VAL A 300 -5.67 -8.10 -17.55
N GLN A 301 -6.92 -8.24 -17.11
CA GLN A 301 -7.33 -9.43 -16.36
C GLN A 301 -7.11 -10.71 -17.17
N GLU A 302 -7.53 -10.77 -18.44
CA GLU A 302 -7.32 -11.93 -19.30
C GLU A 302 -5.83 -12.26 -19.50
N GLU A 303 -4.97 -11.25 -19.67
CA GLU A 303 -3.52 -11.43 -19.76
C GLU A 303 -2.95 -12.04 -18.48
N LEU A 304 -3.38 -11.54 -17.31
CA LEU A 304 -2.92 -12.03 -16.01
C LEU A 304 -3.36 -13.47 -15.73
N GLU A 305 -4.57 -13.85 -16.15
CA GLU A 305 -5.08 -15.22 -16.05
C GLU A 305 -4.25 -16.19 -16.89
N ASN A 306 -3.81 -15.79 -18.08
CA ASN A 306 -3.04 -16.64 -18.99
C ASN A 306 -1.58 -16.88 -18.56
N VAL A 307 -0.97 -15.94 -17.84
CA VAL A 307 0.41 -16.07 -17.33
C VAL A 307 0.49 -16.91 -16.04
N SER A 308 -0.61 -17.01 -15.30
CA SER A 308 -0.67 -17.63 -13.98
C SER A 308 -0.97 -19.14 -14.04
N THR A 309 0.05 -20.02 -14.14
CA THR A 309 -0.15 -21.50 -14.23
C THR A 309 -0.67 -22.17 -12.93
N LYS A 310 -1.26 -21.44 -11.98
CA LYS A 310 -2.02 -21.99 -10.85
C LYS A 310 -3.27 -21.16 -10.55
N LYS A 311 -4.39 -21.66 -11.09
CA LYS A 311 -5.80 -21.59 -10.67
C LYS A 311 -6.31 -20.32 -9.94
N LEU A 312 -7.32 -19.77 -10.61
CA LEU A 312 -8.56 -19.15 -10.12
C LEU A 312 -8.51 -17.65 -9.79
N LEU A 313 -8.56 -16.86 -10.87
CA LEU A 313 -9.48 -15.73 -10.95
C LEU A 313 -10.55 -16.09 -11.96
N PHE A 314 -11.77 -16.32 -11.47
CA PHE A 314 -12.99 -16.35 -12.26
C PHE A 314 -14.07 -15.72 -11.39
N LEU A 315 -14.43 -14.49 -11.74
CA LEU A 315 -15.78 -13.93 -11.71
C LEU A 315 -15.63 -12.42 -11.99
N PHE A 316 -16.16 -12.03 -13.15
CA PHE A 316 -16.97 -10.82 -13.42
C PHE A 316 -16.58 -10.15 -14.73
N ILE A 317 -17.16 -10.69 -15.80
CA ILE A 317 -17.60 -9.90 -16.97
C ILE A 317 -18.46 -8.76 -16.39
N TYR A 318 -18.17 -7.51 -16.75
CA TYR A 318 -18.97 -6.30 -16.47
C TYR A 318 -18.74 -5.45 -15.21
N GLN A 319 -17.66 -5.51 -14.42
CA GLN A 319 -17.54 -4.52 -13.33
C GLN A 319 -16.13 -3.92 -13.11
N PRO A 320 -16.04 -2.61 -12.81
CA PRO A 320 -14.81 -1.86 -12.56
C PRO A 320 -13.71 -2.61 -11.80
N ILE A 321 -12.46 -2.54 -12.25
CA ILE A 321 -11.34 -2.73 -11.33
C ILE A 321 -11.40 -1.58 -10.32
N SER A 322 -11.48 -1.95 -9.04
CA SER A 322 -11.42 -0.96 -7.96
C SER A 322 -10.03 -0.31 -7.94
N PRO A 323 -9.92 1.02 -7.80
CA PRO A 323 -8.66 1.77 -7.66
C PRO A 323 -7.73 1.27 -6.55
N SER A 324 -8.22 0.40 -5.68
CA SER A 324 -7.45 -0.31 -4.68
C SER A 324 -6.39 -1.26 -5.24
N LEU A 325 -6.49 -1.70 -6.51
CA LEU A 325 -5.60 -2.72 -7.10
C LEU A 325 -4.10 -2.34 -7.08
N LEU A 326 -3.77 -1.05 -6.88
CA LEU A 326 -2.39 -0.57 -6.82
C LEU A 326 -2.01 0.14 -5.52
N MET A 327 -2.90 0.21 -4.52
CA MET A 327 -2.51 0.84 -3.25
C MET A 327 -1.57 -0.01 -2.41
N PHE A 328 -1.30 -1.27 -2.78
CA PHE A 328 -0.22 -2.06 -2.20
C PHE A 328 0.53 -2.84 -3.27
N GLN A 329 1.75 -2.38 -3.56
CA GLN A 329 2.73 -3.27 -4.18
C GLN A 329 3.07 -4.37 -3.17
N PRO A 330 3.02 -5.65 -3.55
CA PRO A 330 3.44 -6.74 -2.68
C PRO A 330 4.90 -6.63 -2.17
N SER A 331 5.73 -5.78 -2.80
CA SER A 331 7.08 -5.41 -2.35
C SER A 331 7.09 -4.63 -1.02
N ILE A 332 6.08 -3.79 -0.76
CA ILE A 332 5.92 -3.05 0.51
C ILE A 332 5.80 -4.01 1.67
N LEU A 333 4.98 -5.04 1.48
CA LEU A 333 4.65 -6.00 2.51
C LEU A 333 5.77 -7.01 2.67
N SER A 334 6.41 -7.42 1.57
CA SER A 334 7.67 -8.15 1.63
C SER A 334 8.69 -7.45 2.52
N ASN A 335 8.85 -6.14 2.35
CA ASN A 335 9.79 -5.38 3.15
C ASN A 335 9.31 -5.15 4.58
N VAL A 336 8.01 -4.99 4.85
CA VAL A 336 7.47 -4.99 6.23
C VAL A 336 7.77 -6.32 6.92
N TYR A 337 7.56 -7.45 6.24
CA TYR A 337 7.87 -8.79 6.74
C TYR A 337 9.38 -9.04 6.87
N THR A 338 10.20 -8.47 5.97
CA THR A 338 11.67 -8.54 6.00
C THR A 338 12.25 -7.66 7.11
N GLU A 339 11.74 -6.45 7.31
CA GLU A 339 12.12 -5.61 8.45
C GLU A 339 11.63 -6.21 9.75
N LEU A 340 10.39 -6.73 9.83
CA LEU A 340 9.92 -7.51 10.98
C LEU A 340 10.96 -8.58 11.30
N TYR A 341 11.38 -9.36 10.31
CA TYR A 341 12.44 -10.34 10.45
C TYR A 341 13.78 -9.76 10.92
N GLU A 342 14.26 -8.65 10.34
CA GLU A 342 15.50 -8.01 10.74
C GLU A 342 15.42 -7.48 12.18
N VAL A 343 14.28 -6.92 12.60
CA VAL A 343 14.06 -6.52 14.00
C VAL A 343 14.09 -7.74 14.90
N PHE A 344 13.46 -8.84 14.50
CA PHE A 344 13.49 -10.12 15.22
C PHE A 344 14.88 -10.80 15.22
N ALA A 345 15.76 -10.44 14.28
CA ALA A 345 17.13 -10.94 14.20
C ALA A 345 18.15 -10.04 14.92
N THR A 346 17.78 -8.80 15.28
CA THR A 346 18.64 -7.84 16.01
C THR A 346 18.28 -7.64 17.48
N ILE A 347 17.02 -7.83 17.88
CA ILE A 347 16.68 -8.22 19.27
C ILE A 347 17.16 -9.65 19.44
#